data_AF-A0A2M8JEJ3-F1
#
_entry.id   AF-A0A2M8JEJ3-F1
#
_cell.length_a   1.000
_cell.length_b   1.000
_cell.length_c   1.000
_cell.angle_alpha   90.00
_cell.angle_beta   90.00
_cell.angle_gamma   90.00
#
_symmetry.space_group_name_H-M   'P 1'
#
loop_
_entity.id
_entity.type
_entity.pdbx_description
1 polymer ?
#
loop_
_entity_poly.entity_id
_entity_poly.type
_entity_poly.pdbx_seq_one_letter_code
_entity_poly.pdbx_strand_id
1 'polypeptide(L)'
;MKLDRKEILAALETITIAGEGKNMVESGAVKNVLTFGNEVVVDLVIATPAMHIKKRAEDDIKKLIHDKFSPEAVVKVNIKVETPEQNPNQIKGKPIPGISNIIAVASGKGGVGKSTVTANLAVSLAKMGFKVGVLDADIYGPSMPIMFDVENEKPLSIEVDGKSKMKPVESYEIKLLSIGFFTSPSQAVIWRGPMAAKALNQMIFDAAWGELDFMLIDLPPGTGDIHLSIMQSLPITGAVVVSTPQAVALADAKKGVSMFLSDSINVPVLGIIENMAYFTPEELPNNKYYIFGKEGAKDLAADLNVPFLGEVPLVQSIREAGDYGRPAALQTASVIENVFEEITRNVVQETVNRNESLPPTEAIKITTMAGCSAVKK
;
A
#
# COMPACT_ATOMS: atom_id res chain seq x y z
N MET A 1 -16.16 58.45 -2.41
CA MET A 1 -15.30 57.80 -3.43
C MET A 1 -16.14 56.82 -4.22
N LYS A 2 -15.90 56.64 -5.52
CA LYS A 2 -16.55 55.57 -6.28
C LYS A 2 -15.96 54.25 -5.81
N LEU A 3 -16.79 53.29 -5.39
CA LEU A 3 -16.35 51.93 -5.07
C LEU A 3 -15.98 51.23 -6.38
N ASP A 4 -14.70 51.32 -6.78
CA ASP A 4 -14.21 50.63 -7.96
C ASP A 4 -13.82 49.18 -7.63
N ARG A 5 -14.29 48.25 -8.47
CA ARG A 5 -14.07 46.81 -8.29
C ARG A 5 -12.58 46.46 -8.31
N LYS A 6 -11.79 47.12 -9.17
CA LYS A 6 -10.35 46.83 -9.30
C LYS A 6 -9.58 47.24 -8.04
N GLU A 7 -9.92 48.38 -7.47
CA GLU A 7 -9.28 48.86 -6.25
C GLU A 7 -9.64 47.99 -5.03
N ILE A 8 -10.89 47.52 -4.94
CA ILE A 8 -11.32 46.59 -3.88
C ILE A 8 -10.59 45.25 -3.99
N LEU A 9 -10.44 44.70 -5.21
CA LEU A 9 -9.67 43.48 -5.43
C LEU A 9 -8.20 43.64 -5.01
N ALA A 10 -7.56 44.76 -5.39
CA ALA A 10 -6.19 45.06 -4.97
C ALA A 10 -6.06 45.24 -3.45
N ALA A 11 -7.09 45.77 -2.78
CA ALA A 11 -7.08 45.86 -1.33
C ALA A 11 -7.21 44.47 -0.66
N LEU A 12 -8.00 43.56 -1.22
CA LEU A 12 -8.20 42.20 -0.69
C LEU A 12 -6.93 41.33 -0.78
N GLU A 13 -5.98 41.64 -1.67
CA GLU A 13 -4.65 41.02 -1.72
C GLU A 13 -3.83 41.25 -0.43
N THR A 14 -4.21 42.22 0.40
CA THR A 14 -3.50 42.51 1.66
C THR A 14 -3.96 41.65 2.85
N ILE A 15 -5.00 40.84 2.68
CA ILE A 15 -5.55 39.97 3.73
C ILE A 15 -5.22 38.51 3.43
N THR A 16 -4.86 37.75 4.46
CA THR A 16 -4.62 36.30 4.40
C THR A 16 -5.69 35.53 5.16
N ILE A 17 -6.14 34.39 4.62
CA ILE A 17 -7.03 33.47 5.36
C ILE A 17 -6.16 32.52 6.19
N ALA A 18 -6.52 32.37 7.47
CA ALA A 18 -5.82 31.48 8.39
C ALA A 18 -5.86 30.03 7.87
N GLY A 19 -4.68 29.44 7.65
CA GLY A 19 -4.52 28.06 7.17
C GLY A 19 -4.16 27.91 5.68
N GLU A 20 -4.28 28.96 4.85
CA GLU A 20 -4.02 28.88 3.40
C GLU A 20 -2.63 29.39 2.98
N GLY A 21 -1.89 30.09 3.86
CA GLY A 21 -0.50 30.50 3.64
C GLY A 21 -0.25 31.52 2.51
N LYS A 22 -1.30 31.97 1.81
CA LYS A 22 -1.30 32.96 0.73
C LYS A 22 -2.38 34.03 0.97
N ASN A 23 -2.34 35.14 0.23
CA ASN A 23 -3.39 36.16 0.30
C ASN A 23 -4.72 35.70 -0.34
N MET A 24 -5.82 36.37 0.00
CA MET A 24 -7.20 35.97 -0.36
C MET A 24 -7.47 35.89 -1.88
N VAL A 25 -6.73 36.63 -2.69
CA VAL A 25 -6.89 36.66 -4.16
C VAL A 25 -6.01 35.60 -4.80
N GLU A 26 -4.74 35.48 -4.38
CA GLU A 26 -3.81 34.45 -4.83
C GLU A 26 -4.22 33.03 -4.44
N SER A 27 -4.90 32.86 -3.29
CA SER A 27 -5.46 31.57 -2.90
C SER A 27 -6.68 31.18 -3.72
N GLY A 28 -7.22 32.10 -4.54
CA GLY A 28 -8.44 31.90 -5.31
C GLY A 28 -9.71 31.83 -4.45
N ALA A 29 -9.62 32.28 -3.20
CA ALA A 29 -10.73 32.30 -2.25
C ALA A 29 -11.78 33.37 -2.62
N VAL A 30 -11.36 34.53 -3.13
CA VAL A 30 -12.29 35.53 -3.67
C VAL A 30 -12.77 35.10 -5.05
N LYS A 31 -14.04 34.68 -5.18
CA LYS A 31 -14.63 34.29 -6.46
C LYS A 31 -15.20 35.47 -7.22
N ASN A 32 -15.79 36.40 -6.48
CA ASN A 32 -16.46 37.52 -7.09
C ASN A 32 -16.50 38.73 -6.16
N VAL A 33 -16.49 39.91 -6.76
CA VAL A 33 -16.69 41.20 -6.09
C VAL A 33 -17.63 42.00 -6.96
N LEU A 34 -18.79 42.36 -6.39
CA LEU A 34 -19.82 43.19 -7.02
C LEU A 34 -19.97 44.49 -6.23
N THR A 35 -20.10 45.60 -6.94
CA THR A 35 -20.25 46.93 -6.36
C THR A 35 -21.51 47.58 -6.93
N PHE A 36 -22.47 47.93 -6.08
CA PHE A 36 -23.72 48.59 -6.47
C PHE A 36 -23.94 49.85 -5.63
N GLY A 37 -23.60 51.01 -6.19
CA GLY A 37 -23.74 52.28 -5.48
C GLY A 37 -22.82 52.32 -4.25
N ASN A 38 -23.42 52.14 -3.06
CA ASN A 38 -22.73 52.10 -1.76
C ASN A 38 -22.67 50.67 -1.15
N GLU A 39 -23.12 49.66 -1.89
CA GLU A 39 -23.09 48.25 -1.46
C GLU A 39 -21.92 47.50 -2.12
N VAL A 40 -21.19 46.73 -1.33
CA VAL A 40 -20.13 45.82 -1.80
C VAL A 40 -20.48 44.40 -1.40
N VAL A 41 -20.60 43.52 -2.38
CA VAL A 41 -20.81 42.09 -2.17
C VAL A 41 -19.54 41.34 -2.53
N VAL A 42 -19.00 40.58 -1.58
CA VAL A 42 -17.81 39.75 -1.76
C VAL A 42 -18.21 38.28 -1.59
N ASP A 43 -18.02 37.50 -2.65
CA ASP A 43 -18.25 36.05 -2.63
C ASP A 43 -16.92 35.34 -2.35
N LEU A 44 -16.87 34.65 -1.21
CA LEU A 44 -15.72 33.89 -0.73
C LEU A 44 -15.99 32.40 -0.79
N VAL A 45 -14.98 31.66 -1.21
CA VAL A 45 -14.90 30.21 -1.07
C VAL A 45 -13.75 29.87 -0.13
N ILE A 46 -14.05 29.16 0.95
CA ILE A 46 -13.03 28.70 1.91
C ILE A 46 -13.01 27.17 2.02
N ALA A 47 -11.82 26.61 2.20
CA ALA A 47 -11.63 25.16 2.32
C ALA A 47 -11.98 24.58 3.70
N THR A 48 -11.98 25.42 4.74
CA THR A 48 -12.13 24.97 6.13
C THR A 48 -13.52 25.29 6.68
N PRO A 49 -14.25 24.32 7.26
CA PRO A 49 -15.61 24.54 7.78
C PRO A 49 -15.64 25.26 9.15
N ALA A 50 -14.50 25.56 9.75
CA ALA A 50 -14.41 26.12 11.10
C ALA A 50 -15.03 27.52 11.21
N MET A 51 -16.02 27.65 12.11
CA MET A 51 -16.82 28.87 12.26
C MET A 51 -16.00 30.12 12.64
N HIS A 52 -14.94 29.96 13.42
CA HIS A 52 -14.06 31.07 13.81
C HIS A 52 -13.27 31.65 12.62
N ILE A 53 -12.93 30.83 11.63
CA ILE A 53 -12.21 31.27 10.41
C ILE A 53 -13.16 32.08 9.52
N LYS A 54 -14.41 31.62 9.36
CA LYS A 54 -15.45 32.34 8.62
C LYS A 54 -15.66 33.75 9.15
N LYS A 55 -15.88 33.83 10.46
CA LYS A 55 -16.19 35.10 11.13
C LYS A 55 -15.02 36.08 11.02
N ARG A 56 -13.79 35.59 11.21
CA ARG A 56 -12.59 36.41 11.07
C ARG A 56 -12.42 36.95 9.65
N ALA A 57 -12.60 36.11 8.62
CA ALA A 57 -12.51 36.55 7.23
C ALA A 57 -13.56 37.61 6.88
N GLU A 58 -14.80 37.44 7.36
CA GLU A 58 -15.87 38.43 7.19
C GLU A 58 -15.53 39.77 7.87
N ASP A 59 -15.07 39.71 9.12
CA ASP A 59 -14.72 40.91 9.90
C ASP A 59 -13.53 41.66 9.29
N ASP A 60 -12.50 40.93 8.83
CA ASP A 60 -11.31 41.51 8.20
C ASP A 60 -11.67 42.24 6.89
N ILE A 61 -12.56 41.66 6.08
CA ILE A 61 -13.02 42.26 4.81
C ILE A 61 -13.87 43.50 5.05
N LYS A 62 -14.82 43.43 6.00
CA LYS A 62 -15.62 44.59 6.39
C LYS A 62 -14.72 45.72 6.86
N LYS A 63 -13.81 45.44 7.79
CA LYS A 63 -12.89 46.44 8.30
C LYS A 63 -12.07 47.09 7.19
N LEU A 64 -11.47 46.30 6.30
CA LEU A 64 -10.67 46.81 5.18
C LEU A 64 -11.48 47.74 4.26
N ILE A 65 -12.71 47.37 3.92
CA ILE A 65 -13.55 48.16 3.00
C ILE A 65 -13.98 49.48 3.65
N HIS A 66 -14.36 49.44 4.94
CA HIS A 66 -14.74 50.63 5.68
C HIS A 66 -13.56 51.58 5.91
N ASP A 67 -12.36 51.04 6.20
CA ASP A 67 -11.15 51.82 6.47
C ASP A 67 -10.59 52.47 5.19
N LYS A 68 -10.58 51.76 4.05
CA LYS A 68 -9.92 52.23 2.83
C LYS A 68 -10.82 52.96 1.83
N PHE A 69 -12.13 52.72 1.84
CA PHE A 69 -13.01 53.20 0.77
C PHE A 69 -14.15 54.08 1.25
N SER A 70 -14.98 53.58 2.17
CA SER A 70 -16.15 54.31 2.66
C SER A 70 -16.63 53.74 4.01
N PRO A 71 -16.61 54.53 5.09
CA PRO A 71 -17.12 54.10 6.39
C PRO A 71 -18.59 53.72 6.39
N GLU A 72 -19.36 54.25 5.43
CA GLU A 72 -20.80 54.06 5.29
C GLU A 72 -21.15 52.95 4.28
N ALA A 73 -20.17 52.25 3.69
CA ALA A 73 -20.43 51.18 2.74
C ALA A 73 -21.20 50.02 3.39
N VAL A 74 -22.19 49.48 2.68
CA VAL A 74 -22.90 48.27 3.09
C VAL A 74 -22.14 47.06 2.55
N VAL A 75 -21.42 46.35 3.41
CA VAL A 75 -20.61 45.19 3.00
C VAL A 75 -21.32 43.88 3.32
N LYS A 76 -21.61 43.09 2.28
CA LYS A 76 -22.12 41.72 2.40
C LYS A 76 -21.05 40.72 1.98
N VAL A 77 -20.79 39.74 2.83
CA VAL A 77 -19.82 38.68 2.55
C VAL A 77 -20.57 37.36 2.48
N ASN A 78 -20.60 36.75 1.30
CA ASN A 78 -21.19 35.44 1.10
C ASN A 78 -20.08 34.39 1.18
N ILE A 79 -20.10 33.55 2.21
CA ILE A 79 -19.08 32.51 2.39
C ILE A 79 -19.66 31.15 2.02
N LYS A 80 -19.16 30.59 0.93
CA LYS A 80 -19.39 29.19 0.56
C LYS A 80 -18.22 28.35 1.08
N VAL A 81 -18.52 27.26 1.78
CA VAL A 81 -17.48 26.29 2.13
C VAL A 81 -17.43 25.27 1.01
N GLU A 82 -16.34 25.28 0.26
CA GLU A 82 -16.00 24.18 -0.64
C GLU A 82 -14.79 23.51 -0.01
N THR A 83 -15.06 22.50 0.83
CA THR A 83 -14.01 21.50 1.09
C THR A 83 -13.64 20.92 -0.27
N PRO A 84 -12.36 20.84 -0.66
CA PRO A 84 -12.00 20.11 -1.87
C PRO A 84 -12.66 18.75 -1.75
N GLU A 85 -13.59 18.45 -2.66
CA GLU A 85 -14.22 17.15 -2.73
C GLU A 85 -13.09 16.16 -2.94
N GLN A 86 -12.68 15.47 -1.88
CA GLN A 86 -11.98 14.22 -2.03
C GLN A 86 -12.99 13.29 -2.65
N ASN A 87 -12.97 13.25 -3.98
CA ASN A 87 -13.79 12.35 -4.79
C ASN A 87 -13.61 10.94 -4.20
N PRO A 88 -14.63 10.36 -3.54
CA PRO A 88 -14.51 9.01 -2.98
C PRO A 88 -14.24 7.98 -4.10
N ASN A 89 -14.57 8.36 -5.33
CA ASN A 89 -14.46 7.56 -6.56
C ASN A 89 -13.16 7.80 -7.35
N GLN A 90 -12.16 8.52 -6.82
CA GLN A 90 -10.84 8.52 -7.46
C GLN A 90 -10.22 7.12 -7.34
N ILE A 91 -9.93 6.49 -8.48
CA ILE A 91 -9.02 5.34 -8.58
C ILE A 91 -7.72 5.77 -7.90
N LYS A 92 -7.49 5.32 -6.66
CA LYS A 92 -6.33 5.75 -5.88
C LYS A 92 -5.05 5.05 -6.30
N GLY A 93 -5.13 3.87 -6.90
CA GLY A 93 -3.91 3.24 -7.38
C GLY A 93 -3.52 3.73 -8.75
N LYS A 94 -2.53 4.63 -8.73
CA LYS A 94 -1.71 4.88 -9.92
C LYS A 94 -0.88 3.63 -10.18
N PRO A 95 -0.79 3.12 -11.41
CA PRO A 95 0.25 2.16 -11.74
C PRO A 95 1.60 2.76 -11.33
N ILE A 96 2.45 1.98 -10.67
CA ILE A 96 3.81 2.41 -10.35
C ILE A 96 4.61 2.32 -11.65
N PRO A 97 5.09 3.44 -12.21
CA PRO A 97 5.84 3.39 -13.45
C PRO A 97 7.08 2.50 -13.28
N GLY A 98 7.32 1.62 -14.26
CA GLY A 98 8.48 0.73 -14.28
C GLY A 98 8.27 -0.64 -13.62
N ILE A 99 7.11 -0.92 -13.02
CA ILE A 99 6.83 -2.23 -12.41
C ILE A 99 5.84 -3.03 -13.26
N SER A 100 6.28 -4.19 -13.76
CA SER A 100 5.49 -5.04 -14.66
C SER A 100 4.45 -5.89 -13.91
N ASN A 101 4.86 -6.60 -12.86
CA ASN A 101 3.98 -7.47 -12.09
C ASN A 101 4.08 -7.17 -10.59
N ILE A 102 2.93 -7.01 -9.94
CA ILE A 102 2.84 -6.85 -8.48
C ILE A 102 2.15 -8.07 -7.90
N ILE A 103 2.88 -8.86 -7.12
CA ILE A 103 2.39 -10.10 -6.50
C ILE A 103 2.20 -9.88 -5.01
N ALA A 104 0.96 -10.01 -4.55
CA ALA A 104 0.65 -9.99 -3.13
C ALA A 104 0.90 -11.37 -2.51
N VAL A 105 1.76 -11.47 -1.49
CA VAL A 105 1.96 -12.71 -0.73
C VAL A 105 1.18 -12.60 0.58
N ALA A 106 0.17 -13.44 0.73
CA ALA A 106 -0.77 -13.40 1.85
C ALA A 106 -0.72 -14.67 2.69
N SER A 107 -1.18 -14.58 3.93
CA SER A 107 -1.51 -15.74 4.74
C SER A 107 -2.73 -15.49 5.60
N GLY A 108 -3.53 -16.52 5.84
CA GLY A 108 -4.68 -16.41 6.74
C GLY A 108 -4.29 -16.21 8.21
N LYS A 109 -3.10 -16.68 8.60
CA LYS A 109 -2.61 -16.67 9.97
C LYS A 109 -1.14 -16.30 10.05
N GLY A 110 -0.72 -15.75 11.19
CA GLY A 110 0.70 -15.58 11.54
C GLY A 110 1.39 -16.92 11.82
N GLY A 111 2.70 -16.99 11.55
CA GLY A 111 3.53 -18.16 11.85
C GLY A 111 3.53 -19.28 10.80
N VAL A 112 2.79 -19.13 9.68
CA VAL A 112 2.82 -20.11 8.57
C VAL A 112 4.08 -20.00 7.68
N GLY A 113 4.98 -19.06 7.98
CA GLY A 113 6.21 -18.82 7.20
C GLY A 113 6.02 -18.03 5.90
N LYS A 114 4.96 -17.21 5.81
CA LYS A 114 4.70 -16.29 4.68
C LYS A 114 5.94 -15.48 4.27
N SER A 115 6.55 -14.75 5.20
CA SER A 115 7.74 -13.93 4.93
C SER A 115 8.94 -14.77 4.48
N THR A 116 9.12 -15.96 5.06
CA THR A 116 10.15 -16.90 4.60
C THR A 116 9.92 -17.31 3.15
N VAL A 117 8.68 -17.64 2.77
CA VAL A 117 8.33 -17.96 1.39
C VAL A 117 8.54 -16.75 0.48
N THR A 118 8.12 -15.55 0.88
CA THR A 118 8.33 -14.31 0.11
C THR A 118 9.81 -14.04 -0.17
N ALA A 119 10.68 -14.15 0.84
CA ALA A 119 12.13 -13.92 0.69
C ALA A 119 12.77 -14.94 -0.26
N ASN A 120 12.40 -16.22 -0.14
CA ASN A 120 12.93 -17.28 -1.00
C ASN A 120 12.40 -17.20 -2.44
N LEU A 121 11.14 -16.82 -2.62
CA LEU A 121 10.56 -16.54 -3.94
C LEU A 121 11.28 -15.36 -4.61
N ALA A 122 11.59 -14.29 -3.87
CA ALA A 122 12.28 -13.12 -4.39
C ALA A 122 13.66 -13.46 -4.97
N VAL A 123 14.50 -14.16 -4.18
CA VAL A 123 15.84 -14.54 -4.66
C VAL A 123 15.78 -15.59 -5.77
N SER A 124 14.75 -16.45 -5.79
CA SER A 124 14.56 -17.43 -6.86
C SER A 124 14.19 -16.75 -8.19
N LEU A 125 13.32 -15.73 -8.15
CA LEU A 125 13.01 -14.88 -9.30
C LEU A 125 14.27 -14.16 -9.81
N ALA A 126 15.09 -13.59 -8.91
CA ALA A 126 16.34 -12.93 -9.30
C ALA A 126 17.33 -13.91 -9.95
N LYS A 127 17.46 -15.14 -9.42
CA LYS A 127 18.26 -16.22 -10.04
C LYS A 127 17.78 -16.60 -11.44
N MET A 128 16.50 -16.44 -11.74
CA MET A 128 15.94 -16.62 -13.08
C MET A 128 16.19 -15.42 -14.02
N GLY A 129 16.83 -14.35 -13.53
CA GLY A 129 17.20 -13.16 -14.30
C GLY A 129 16.20 -12.01 -14.24
N PHE A 130 15.17 -12.09 -13.40
CA PHE A 130 14.19 -11.02 -13.23
C PHE A 130 14.72 -9.90 -12.33
N LYS A 131 14.32 -8.65 -12.62
CA LYS A 131 14.51 -7.52 -11.71
C LYS A 131 13.44 -7.57 -10.62
N VAL A 132 13.84 -7.75 -9.36
CA VAL A 132 12.89 -8.02 -8.26
C VAL A 132 12.96 -6.96 -7.16
N GLY A 133 11.78 -6.54 -6.71
CA GLY A 133 11.61 -5.74 -5.50
C GLY A 133 10.75 -6.48 -4.48
N VAL A 134 11.00 -6.24 -3.19
CA VAL A 134 10.21 -6.72 -2.08
C VAL A 134 9.79 -5.53 -1.21
N LEU A 135 8.48 -5.41 -1.00
CA LEU A 135 7.87 -4.47 -0.07
C LEU A 135 7.34 -5.26 1.13
N ASP A 136 7.94 -5.05 2.29
CA ASP A 136 7.46 -5.60 3.55
C ASP A 136 6.34 -4.72 4.11
N ALA A 137 5.11 -5.21 4.00
CA ALA A 137 3.91 -4.56 4.51
C ALA A 137 3.46 -5.12 5.87
N ASP A 138 4.20 -6.09 6.44
CA ASP A 138 3.90 -6.63 7.77
C ASP A 138 4.41 -5.68 8.86
N ILE A 139 3.60 -4.66 9.13
CA ILE A 139 4.00 -3.56 10.03
C ILE A 139 4.13 -4.01 11.49
N TYR A 140 3.49 -5.11 11.86
CA TYR A 140 3.47 -5.60 13.24
C TYR A 140 4.62 -6.57 13.55
N GLY A 141 5.22 -7.17 12.52
CA GLY A 141 6.34 -8.08 12.65
C GLY A 141 7.23 -8.05 11.41
N PRO A 142 7.87 -6.90 11.09
CA PRO A 142 8.71 -6.79 9.92
C PRO A 142 9.89 -7.75 10.07
N SER A 143 10.05 -8.63 9.10
CA SER A 143 11.06 -9.69 9.13
C SER A 143 12.01 -9.63 7.94
N MET A 144 11.65 -8.88 6.89
CA MET A 144 12.47 -8.78 5.69
C MET A 144 13.87 -8.20 5.94
N PRO A 145 14.07 -7.17 6.79
CA PRO A 145 15.42 -6.67 7.04
C PRO A 145 16.36 -7.74 7.62
N ILE A 146 15.84 -8.62 8.51
CA ILE A 146 16.60 -9.73 9.09
C ILE A 146 16.87 -10.79 8.02
N MET A 147 15.82 -11.20 7.27
CA MET A 147 15.92 -12.26 6.26
C MET A 147 16.84 -11.93 5.07
N PHE A 148 17.23 -10.67 4.92
CA PHE A 148 18.13 -10.18 3.87
C PHE A 148 19.48 -9.66 4.41
N ASP A 149 19.77 -9.83 5.71
CA ASP A 149 20.99 -9.36 6.39
C ASP A 149 21.22 -7.85 6.27
N VAL A 150 20.14 -7.07 6.43
CA VAL A 150 20.14 -5.60 6.30
C VAL A 150 19.40 -4.92 7.45
N GLU A 151 19.31 -5.57 8.61
CA GLU A 151 18.62 -5.02 9.80
C GLU A 151 19.19 -3.67 10.29
N ASN A 152 20.47 -3.42 10.02
CA ASN A 152 21.18 -2.20 10.42
C ASN A 152 21.20 -1.14 9.32
N GLU A 153 20.67 -1.46 8.14
CA GLU A 153 20.61 -0.54 7.01
C GLU A 153 19.42 0.41 7.12
N LYS A 154 19.53 1.56 6.43
CA LYS A 154 18.44 2.54 6.34
C LYS A 154 18.29 3.05 4.90
N PRO A 155 17.07 3.14 4.37
CA PRO A 155 16.81 3.79 3.10
C PRO A 155 17.32 5.23 3.12
N LEU A 156 18.17 5.56 2.14
CA LEU A 156 18.69 6.91 1.96
C LEU A 156 17.73 7.75 1.12
N SER A 157 17.74 9.06 1.32
CA SER A 157 17.06 9.99 0.42
C SER A 157 17.96 10.28 -0.78
N ILE A 158 17.41 10.15 -1.98
CA ILE A 158 18.08 10.50 -3.25
C ILE A 158 17.19 11.43 -4.08
N GLU A 159 17.79 12.21 -4.97
CA GLU A 159 17.04 13.06 -5.90
C GLU A 159 16.85 12.35 -7.24
N VAL A 160 15.60 12.21 -7.67
CA VAL A 160 15.20 11.62 -8.96
C VAL A 160 14.22 12.59 -9.61
N ASP A 161 14.56 13.09 -10.81
CA ASP A 161 13.75 14.06 -11.56
C ASP A 161 13.36 15.31 -10.75
N GLY A 162 14.29 15.83 -9.94
CA GLY A 162 14.07 17.00 -9.08
C GLY A 162 13.18 16.74 -7.87
N LYS A 163 12.87 15.47 -7.56
CA LYS A 163 12.08 15.05 -6.40
C LYS A 163 12.92 14.18 -5.47
N SER A 164 12.83 14.46 -4.17
CA SER A 164 13.37 13.59 -3.14
C SER A 164 12.59 12.28 -3.09
N LYS A 165 13.29 11.16 -3.28
CA LYS A 165 12.76 9.80 -3.22
C LYS A 165 13.56 8.94 -2.25
N MET A 166 12.91 7.92 -1.72
CA MET A 166 13.53 6.90 -0.90
C MET A 166 14.26 5.89 -1.79
N LYS A 167 15.56 5.72 -1.59
CA LYS A 167 16.35 4.66 -2.23
C LYS A 167 16.11 3.35 -1.50
N PRO A 168 15.56 2.31 -2.16
CA PRO A 168 15.46 0.98 -1.56
C PRO A 168 16.83 0.47 -1.10
N VAL A 169 16.83 -0.29 0.00
CA VAL A 169 18.02 -1.05 0.42
C VAL A 169 18.18 -2.22 -0.55
N GLU A 170 19.41 -2.60 -0.89
CA GLU A 170 19.66 -3.68 -1.86
C GLU A 170 20.44 -4.81 -1.19
N SER A 171 19.97 -6.05 -1.37
CA SER A 171 20.66 -7.26 -0.90
C SER A 171 20.30 -8.43 -1.83
N TYR A 172 21.27 -9.26 -2.19
CA TYR A 172 21.11 -10.36 -3.17
C TYR A 172 20.41 -9.94 -4.47
N GLU A 173 20.72 -8.74 -4.97
CA GLU A 173 20.10 -8.13 -6.17
C GLU A 173 18.59 -7.82 -6.03
N ILE A 174 18.05 -7.90 -4.82
CA ILE A 174 16.67 -7.55 -4.48
C ILE A 174 16.63 -6.13 -3.93
N LYS A 175 15.74 -5.30 -4.47
CA LYS A 175 15.40 -4.01 -3.88
C LYS A 175 14.40 -4.19 -2.75
N LEU A 176 14.68 -3.65 -1.57
CA LEU A 176 13.93 -3.87 -0.36
C LEU A 176 13.46 -2.56 0.27
N LEU A 177 12.18 -2.50 0.62
CA LEU A 177 11.66 -1.52 1.57
C LEU A 177 10.82 -2.21 2.62
N SER A 178 11.05 -1.86 3.87
CA SER A 178 10.32 -2.36 5.03
C SER A 178 10.10 -1.25 6.04
N ILE A 179 8.98 -1.32 6.74
CA ILE A 179 8.77 -0.44 7.90
C ILE A 179 9.84 -0.67 8.98
N GLY A 180 10.44 -1.87 9.01
CA GLY A 180 11.48 -2.25 9.96
C GLY A 180 12.70 -1.34 9.92
N PHE A 181 13.00 -0.73 8.76
CA PHE A 181 14.11 0.23 8.64
C PHE A 181 13.89 1.55 9.38
N PHE A 182 12.63 1.89 9.68
CA PHE A 182 12.24 3.14 10.34
C PHE A 182 12.00 2.96 11.84
N THR A 183 12.15 1.74 12.35
CA THR A 183 11.93 1.39 13.75
C THR A 183 13.23 0.87 14.36
N SER A 184 13.59 1.35 15.54
CA SER A 184 14.67 0.74 16.30
C SER A 184 14.23 -0.65 16.81
N PRO A 185 15.06 -1.72 16.70
CA PRO A 185 14.70 -3.07 17.14
C PRO A 185 14.25 -3.16 18.61
N SER A 186 14.72 -2.25 19.46
CA SER A 186 14.41 -2.19 20.88
C SER A 186 13.13 -1.41 21.23
N GLN A 187 12.48 -0.77 20.25
CA GLN A 187 11.35 0.12 20.48
C GLN A 187 10.06 -0.49 19.95
N ALA A 188 9.11 -0.79 20.84
CA ALA A 188 7.75 -1.14 20.45
C ALA A 188 7.07 0.11 19.84
N VAL A 189 7.00 0.18 18.52
CA VAL A 189 6.31 1.27 17.82
C VAL A 189 4.84 0.90 17.64
N ILE A 190 3.96 1.66 18.29
CA ILE A 190 2.51 1.49 18.14
C ILE A 190 2.07 2.21 16.86
N TRP A 191 1.98 1.46 15.76
CA TRP A 191 1.45 1.96 14.51
C TRP A 191 -0.08 2.02 14.56
N ARG A 192 -0.65 3.23 14.53
CA ARG A 192 -2.09 3.40 14.28
C ARG A 192 -2.37 3.15 12.80
N GLY A 193 -3.47 2.48 12.48
CA GLY A 193 -3.84 2.08 11.10
C GLY A 193 -3.62 3.15 10.02
N PRO A 194 -4.08 4.40 10.20
CA PRO A 194 -3.85 5.48 9.23
C PRO A 194 -2.38 5.86 9.04
N MET A 195 -1.55 5.77 10.08
CA MET A 195 -0.12 6.05 9.99
C MET A 195 0.61 4.95 9.23
N ALA A 196 0.27 3.70 9.55
CA ALA A 196 0.74 2.50 8.85
C ALA A 196 0.43 2.58 7.34
N ALA A 197 -0.83 2.84 6.98
CA ALA A 197 -1.26 2.99 5.60
C ALA A 197 -0.54 4.15 4.88
N LYS A 198 -0.30 5.27 5.57
CA LYS A 198 0.45 6.40 5.01
C LYS A 198 1.92 6.05 4.75
N ALA A 199 2.60 5.43 5.72
CA ALA A 199 4.00 5.03 5.57
C ALA A 199 4.17 4.03 4.43
N LEU A 200 3.25 3.06 4.33
CA LEU A 200 3.25 2.08 3.25
C LEU A 200 3.06 2.75 1.88
N ASN A 201 2.11 3.69 1.76
CA ASN A 201 1.94 4.48 0.54
C ASN A 201 3.21 5.26 0.16
N GLN A 202 3.96 5.80 1.12
CA GLN A 202 5.22 6.47 0.85
C GLN A 202 6.29 5.48 0.33
N MET A 203 6.43 4.31 0.95
CA MET A 203 7.36 3.27 0.46
C MET A 203 6.98 2.76 -0.95
N ILE A 204 5.71 2.82 -1.30
CA ILE A 204 5.21 2.45 -2.63
C ILE A 204 5.51 3.55 -3.66
N PHE A 205 5.05 4.79 -3.41
CA PHE A 205 4.98 5.84 -4.43
C PHE A 205 6.14 6.84 -4.38
N ASP A 206 6.72 7.06 -3.20
CA ASP A 206 7.82 8.00 -2.98
C ASP A 206 9.19 7.30 -2.99
N ALA A 207 9.24 6.05 -3.44
CA ALA A 207 10.46 5.27 -3.57
C ALA A 207 10.98 5.23 -5.02
N ALA A 208 12.29 5.07 -5.14
CA ALA A 208 13.00 4.93 -6.40
C ALA A 208 13.18 3.45 -6.78
N TRP A 209 12.07 2.75 -6.99
CA TRP A 209 12.07 1.33 -7.38
C TRP A 209 12.78 1.07 -8.72
N GLY A 210 12.75 2.04 -9.65
CA GLY A 210 13.27 1.86 -11.00
C GLY A 210 12.42 0.87 -11.80
N GLU A 211 13.06 0.09 -12.67
CA GLU A 211 12.39 -0.97 -13.41
C GLU A 211 12.43 -2.29 -12.65
N LEU A 212 11.27 -2.92 -12.49
CA LEU A 212 11.09 -4.24 -11.87
C LEU A 212 10.18 -5.11 -12.73
N ASP A 213 10.58 -6.36 -12.95
CA ASP A 213 9.73 -7.37 -13.56
C ASP A 213 8.70 -7.88 -12.54
N PHE A 214 9.13 -8.02 -11.29
CA PHE A 214 8.30 -8.46 -10.17
C PHE A 214 8.51 -7.58 -8.94
N MET A 215 7.42 -7.10 -8.36
CA MET A 215 7.36 -6.56 -7.00
C MET A 215 6.55 -7.52 -6.13
N LEU A 216 7.18 -8.14 -5.14
CA LEU A 216 6.49 -8.94 -4.14
C LEU A 216 6.09 -8.06 -2.95
N ILE A 217 4.85 -8.19 -2.49
CA ILE A 217 4.37 -7.50 -1.30
C ILE A 217 4.12 -8.53 -0.22
N ASP A 218 4.92 -8.50 0.85
CA ASP A 218 4.72 -9.33 2.02
C ASP A 218 3.62 -8.73 2.90
N LEU A 219 2.38 -9.19 2.72
CA LEU A 219 1.23 -8.63 3.44
C LEU A 219 1.28 -8.99 4.92
N PRO A 220 0.64 -8.23 5.83
CA PRO A 220 0.43 -8.70 7.19
C PRO A 220 -0.43 -9.98 7.22
N PRO A 221 -0.42 -10.76 8.31
CA PRO A 221 -1.26 -11.94 8.42
C PRO A 221 -2.75 -11.55 8.58
N GLY A 222 -3.63 -12.41 8.06
CA GLY A 222 -5.08 -12.29 8.18
C GLY A 222 -5.73 -11.60 6.99
N THR A 223 -6.85 -10.91 7.24
CA THR A 223 -7.67 -10.21 6.24
C THR A 223 -8.09 -8.83 6.75
N GLY A 224 -7.18 -8.13 7.44
CA GLY A 224 -7.46 -6.84 8.09
C GLY A 224 -7.42 -5.64 7.14
N ASP A 225 -7.71 -4.45 7.68
CA ASP A 225 -7.85 -3.20 6.91
C ASP A 225 -6.60 -2.79 6.10
N ILE A 226 -5.40 -3.20 6.52
CA ILE A 226 -4.16 -2.94 5.78
C ILE A 226 -4.18 -3.63 4.41
N HIS A 227 -4.76 -4.84 4.32
CA HIS A 227 -4.90 -5.54 3.04
C HIS A 227 -5.75 -4.69 2.09
N LEU A 228 -6.92 -4.23 2.53
CA LEU A 228 -7.81 -3.39 1.74
C LEU A 228 -7.12 -2.10 1.30
N SER A 229 -6.37 -1.45 2.21
CA SER A 229 -5.63 -0.23 1.88
C SER A 229 -4.60 -0.48 0.78
N ILE A 230 -3.89 -1.60 0.78
CA ILE A 230 -2.90 -1.94 -0.25
C ILE A 230 -3.60 -2.25 -1.57
N MET A 231 -4.64 -3.09 -1.54
CA MET A 231 -5.37 -3.47 -2.75
C MET A 231 -6.06 -2.25 -3.41
N GLN A 232 -6.49 -1.26 -2.64
CA GLN A 232 -7.03 0.01 -3.15
C GLN A 232 -5.95 0.94 -3.72
N SER A 233 -4.72 0.80 -3.23
CA SER A 233 -3.61 1.66 -3.62
C SER A 233 -2.82 1.08 -4.79
N LEU A 234 -2.91 -0.22 -5.07
CA LEU A 234 -2.07 -0.86 -6.08
C LEU A 234 -2.87 -1.72 -7.07
N PRO A 235 -2.52 -1.67 -8.36
CA PRO A 235 -3.01 -2.63 -9.34
C PRO A 235 -2.28 -3.97 -9.15
N ILE A 236 -2.74 -4.79 -8.21
CA ILE A 236 -2.14 -6.10 -7.92
C ILE A 236 -2.37 -7.07 -9.09
N THR A 237 -1.29 -7.59 -9.68
CA THR A 237 -1.36 -8.56 -10.79
C THR A 237 -2.02 -9.86 -10.32
N GLY A 238 -1.63 -10.36 -9.16
CA GLY A 238 -2.27 -11.50 -8.52
C GLY A 238 -1.77 -11.74 -7.11
N ALA A 239 -2.43 -12.67 -6.41
CA ALA A 239 -2.12 -13.04 -5.04
C ALA A 239 -1.65 -14.50 -4.95
N VAL A 240 -0.61 -14.72 -4.14
CA VAL A 240 -0.13 -16.03 -3.70
C VAL A 240 -0.50 -16.20 -2.23
N VAL A 241 -1.17 -17.29 -1.89
CA VAL A 241 -1.57 -17.57 -0.50
C VAL A 241 -0.68 -18.67 0.09
N VAL A 242 -0.05 -18.36 1.21
CA VAL A 242 0.78 -19.31 1.97
C VAL A 242 -0.03 -19.86 3.13
N SER A 243 -0.07 -21.19 3.24
CA SER A 243 -0.68 -21.90 4.37
C SER A 243 0.18 -23.08 4.78
N THR A 244 -0.17 -23.69 5.90
CA THR A 244 0.35 -24.98 6.36
C THR A 244 -0.79 -26.02 6.36
N PRO A 245 -0.50 -27.33 6.42
CA PRO A 245 -1.52 -28.38 6.25
C PRO A 245 -2.57 -28.46 7.38
N GLN A 246 -2.36 -27.81 8.52
CA GLN A 246 -3.25 -27.91 9.68
C GLN A 246 -4.60 -27.24 9.38
N ALA A 247 -5.69 -27.89 9.78
CA ALA A 247 -7.06 -27.41 9.58
C ALA A 247 -7.31 -25.95 10.02
N VAL A 248 -6.67 -25.51 11.11
CA VAL A 248 -6.80 -24.12 11.59
C VAL A 248 -6.17 -23.12 10.62
N ALA A 249 -5.00 -23.42 10.06
CA ALA A 249 -4.35 -22.57 9.07
C ALA A 249 -5.15 -22.57 7.74
N LEU A 250 -5.65 -23.74 7.33
CA LEU A 250 -6.48 -23.88 6.13
C LEU A 250 -7.78 -23.07 6.21
N ALA A 251 -8.44 -23.05 7.37
CA ALA A 251 -9.66 -22.28 7.56
C ALA A 251 -9.43 -20.77 7.34
N ASP A 252 -8.27 -20.26 7.75
CA ASP A 252 -7.91 -18.86 7.53
C ASP A 252 -7.39 -18.60 6.12
N ALA A 253 -6.64 -19.53 5.52
CA ALA A 253 -6.23 -19.45 4.12
C ALA A 253 -7.45 -19.40 3.18
N LYS A 254 -8.48 -20.19 3.47
CA LYS A 254 -9.77 -20.16 2.74
C LYS A 254 -10.39 -18.77 2.77
N LYS A 255 -10.42 -18.10 3.93
CA LYS A 255 -10.90 -16.71 4.05
C LYS A 255 -10.02 -15.74 3.25
N GLY A 256 -8.71 -15.92 3.28
CA GLY A 256 -7.76 -15.12 2.50
C GLY A 256 -8.03 -15.21 0.99
N VAL A 257 -8.20 -16.43 0.46
CA VAL A 257 -8.57 -16.65 -0.95
C VAL A 257 -9.93 -16.02 -1.25
N SER A 258 -10.95 -16.26 -0.42
CA SER A 258 -12.28 -15.67 -0.60
C SER A 258 -12.28 -14.14 -0.57
N MET A 259 -11.39 -13.52 0.21
CA MET A 259 -11.22 -12.07 0.21
C MET A 259 -10.73 -11.58 -1.17
N PHE A 260 -9.66 -12.16 -1.71
CA PHE A 260 -9.14 -11.75 -3.03
C PHE A 260 -10.15 -11.95 -4.16
N LEU A 261 -10.89 -13.06 -4.13
CA LEU A 261 -11.92 -13.39 -5.13
C LEU A 261 -13.24 -12.62 -4.96
N SER A 262 -13.41 -11.88 -3.87
CA SER A 262 -14.65 -11.12 -3.65
C SER A 262 -14.82 -10.00 -4.68
N ASP A 263 -16.06 -9.69 -5.06
CA ASP A 263 -16.38 -8.66 -6.07
C ASP A 263 -15.82 -7.28 -5.73
N SER A 264 -15.60 -6.99 -4.45
CA SER A 264 -15.05 -5.72 -3.98
C SER A 264 -13.53 -5.60 -4.14
N ILE A 265 -12.82 -6.73 -4.25
CA ILE A 265 -11.35 -6.75 -4.39
C ILE A 265 -10.94 -7.21 -5.79
N ASN A 266 -11.53 -8.31 -6.26
CA ASN A 266 -11.36 -8.85 -7.60
C ASN A 266 -9.87 -8.97 -8.03
N VAL A 267 -9.05 -9.51 -7.14
CA VAL A 267 -7.64 -9.80 -7.41
C VAL A 267 -7.51 -11.29 -7.74
N PRO A 268 -6.94 -11.66 -8.90
CA PRO A 268 -6.71 -13.06 -9.25
C PRO A 268 -5.83 -13.76 -8.23
N VAL A 269 -6.20 -14.97 -7.83
CA VAL A 269 -5.36 -15.82 -6.99
C VAL A 269 -4.53 -16.71 -7.90
N LEU A 270 -3.22 -16.44 -7.94
CA LEU A 270 -2.25 -17.21 -8.74
C LEU A 270 -2.03 -18.61 -8.18
N GLY A 271 -2.28 -18.80 -6.88
CA GLY A 271 -2.35 -20.12 -6.29
C GLY A 271 -1.98 -20.16 -4.81
N ILE A 272 -1.91 -21.39 -4.29
CA ILE A 272 -1.63 -21.68 -2.89
C ILE A 272 -0.30 -22.44 -2.77
N ILE A 273 0.55 -22.02 -1.84
CA ILE A 273 1.78 -22.72 -1.44
C ILE A 273 1.54 -23.39 -0.09
N GLU A 274 1.84 -24.69 0.01
CA GLU A 274 1.84 -25.42 1.28
C GLU A 274 3.23 -25.37 1.92
N ASN A 275 3.41 -24.53 2.94
CA ASN A 275 4.63 -24.51 3.73
C ASN A 275 4.60 -25.54 4.85
N MET A 276 5.78 -25.96 5.31
CA MET A 276 5.95 -26.97 6.36
C MET A 276 5.15 -28.26 6.07
N ALA A 277 5.09 -28.66 4.80
CA ALA A 277 4.23 -29.74 4.31
C ALA A 277 4.65 -31.10 4.90
N TYR A 278 5.95 -31.35 4.95
CA TYR A 278 6.52 -32.57 5.51
C TYR A 278 7.94 -32.31 6.04
N PHE A 279 8.37 -33.14 6.97
CA PHE A 279 9.76 -33.22 7.42
C PHE A 279 10.42 -34.47 6.84
N THR A 280 11.68 -34.36 6.45
CA THR A 280 12.50 -35.48 6.00
C THR A 280 13.85 -35.40 6.72
N PRO A 281 14.21 -36.40 7.54
CA PRO A 281 15.51 -36.42 8.21
C PRO A 281 16.62 -36.68 7.18
N GLU A 282 17.79 -36.11 7.42
CA GLU A 282 18.93 -36.22 6.51
C GLU A 282 19.39 -37.68 6.34
N GLU A 283 19.29 -38.51 7.39
CA GLU A 283 19.68 -39.92 7.31
C GLU A 283 18.68 -40.78 6.49
N LEU A 284 17.45 -40.31 6.27
CA LEU A 284 16.40 -41.04 5.55
C LEU A 284 15.68 -40.11 4.54
N PRO A 285 16.36 -39.72 3.43
CA PRO A 285 15.86 -38.71 2.49
C PRO A 285 14.57 -39.08 1.75
N ASN A 286 14.20 -40.37 1.76
CA ASN A 286 12.97 -40.84 1.12
C ASN A 286 11.76 -40.88 2.08
N ASN A 287 11.97 -40.64 3.38
CA ASN A 287 10.91 -40.68 4.36
C ASN A 287 10.30 -39.29 4.55
N LYS A 288 8.99 -39.17 4.33
CA LYS A 288 8.24 -37.94 4.58
C LYS A 288 7.35 -38.10 5.81
N TYR A 289 7.58 -37.25 6.81
CA TYR A 289 6.80 -37.16 8.03
C TYR A 289 5.88 -35.94 7.98
N TYR A 290 4.57 -36.18 7.90
CA TYR A 290 3.55 -35.14 7.79
C TYR A 290 3.14 -34.61 9.16
N ILE A 291 4.05 -33.90 9.83
CA ILE A 291 3.91 -33.43 11.22
C ILE A 291 2.63 -32.60 11.41
N PHE A 292 2.25 -31.84 10.39
CA PHE A 292 1.18 -30.86 10.45
C PHE A 292 -0.08 -31.27 9.67
N GLY A 293 -0.12 -32.51 9.17
CA GLY A 293 -1.10 -32.95 8.20
C GLY A 293 -0.47 -33.07 6.81
N LYS A 294 -1.26 -33.59 5.87
CA LYS A 294 -0.80 -33.95 4.53
C LYS A 294 -1.75 -33.34 3.50
N GLU A 295 -1.20 -32.70 2.47
CA GLU A 295 -1.94 -32.23 1.28
C GLU A 295 -3.10 -31.27 1.58
N GLY A 296 -3.11 -30.62 2.75
CA GLY A 296 -4.24 -29.81 3.20
C GLY A 296 -4.49 -28.56 2.34
N ALA A 297 -3.43 -27.85 1.97
CA ALA A 297 -3.51 -26.67 1.11
C ALA A 297 -3.69 -27.04 -0.37
N LYS A 298 -3.22 -28.23 -0.77
CA LYS A 298 -3.46 -28.82 -2.09
C LYS A 298 -4.94 -29.18 -2.29
N ASP A 299 -5.53 -29.83 -1.30
CA ASP A 299 -6.97 -30.13 -1.28
C ASP A 299 -7.79 -28.84 -1.26
N LEU A 300 -7.38 -27.84 -0.46
CA LEU A 300 -8.01 -26.52 -0.43
C LEU A 300 -7.93 -25.81 -1.81
N ALA A 301 -6.80 -25.91 -2.49
CA ALA A 301 -6.63 -25.32 -3.83
C ALA A 301 -7.61 -25.95 -4.83
N ALA A 302 -7.77 -27.28 -4.78
CA ALA A 302 -8.75 -28.00 -5.59
C ALA A 302 -10.20 -27.59 -5.26
N ASP A 303 -10.55 -27.52 -3.98
CA ASP A 303 -11.88 -27.11 -3.52
C ASP A 303 -12.27 -25.70 -3.96
N LEU A 304 -11.30 -24.78 -4.00
CA LEU A 304 -11.50 -23.39 -4.39
C LEU A 304 -11.26 -23.14 -5.89
N ASN A 305 -10.90 -24.18 -6.64
CA ASN A 305 -10.55 -24.11 -8.06
C ASN A 305 -9.48 -23.04 -8.35
N VAL A 306 -8.43 -23.02 -7.53
CA VAL A 306 -7.24 -22.18 -7.70
C VAL A 306 -5.99 -23.07 -7.88
N PRO A 307 -4.92 -22.59 -8.54
CA PRO A 307 -3.73 -23.40 -8.74
C PRO A 307 -3.05 -23.78 -7.41
N PHE A 308 -2.46 -24.97 -7.38
CA PHE A 308 -1.53 -25.38 -6.33
C PHE A 308 -0.10 -25.17 -6.82
N LEU A 309 0.69 -24.38 -6.10
CA LEU A 309 2.00 -23.93 -6.56
C LEU A 309 3.15 -24.82 -6.11
N GLY A 310 2.95 -25.61 -5.04
CA GLY A 310 3.94 -26.57 -4.55
C GLY A 310 3.99 -26.68 -3.02
N GLU A 311 4.86 -27.59 -2.57
CA GLU A 311 5.10 -27.90 -1.16
C GLU A 311 6.50 -27.46 -0.74
N VAL A 312 6.62 -26.76 0.38
CA VAL A 312 7.91 -26.45 1.02
C VAL A 312 8.08 -27.37 2.24
N PRO A 313 9.18 -28.14 2.32
CA PRO A 313 9.42 -29.03 3.46
C PRO A 313 9.78 -28.23 4.72
N LEU A 314 9.46 -28.79 5.89
CA LEU A 314 9.97 -28.33 7.17
C LEU A 314 11.38 -28.87 7.35
N VAL A 315 12.41 -28.06 7.09
CA VAL A 315 13.81 -28.42 7.35
C VAL A 315 14.54 -27.33 8.14
N GLN A 316 15.52 -27.74 8.93
CA GLN A 316 16.31 -26.84 9.78
C GLN A 316 17.03 -25.75 8.97
N SER A 317 17.55 -26.09 7.79
CA SER A 317 18.32 -25.17 6.96
C SER A 317 17.50 -23.96 6.49
N ILE A 318 16.17 -24.06 6.36
CA ILE A 318 15.30 -22.92 6.01
C ILE A 318 15.22 -21.94 7.18
N ARG A 319 15.08 -22.45 8.41
CA ARG A 319 15.02 -21.63 9.62
C ARG A 319 16.36 -20.93 9.87
N GLU A 320 17.47 -21.64 9.73
CA GLU A 320 18.81 -21.06 9.86
C GLU A 320 19.09 -20.00 8.79
N ALA A 321 18.74 -20.28 7.53
CA ALA A 321 18.83 -19.33 6.44
C ALA A 321 18.09 -18.01 6.72
N GLY A 322 16.87 -18.09 7.26
CA GLY A 322 16.09 -16.91 7.61
C GLY A 322 16.72 -16.07 8.72
N ASP A 323 17.28 -16.72 9.74
CA ASP A 323 17.93 -16.04 10.88
C ASP A 323 19.26 -15.39 10.52
N TYR A 324 20.04 -16.02 9.64
CA TYR A 324 21.33 -15.50 9.19
C TYR A 324 21.22 -14.55 7.99
N GLY A 325 20.00 -14.20 7.57
CA GLY A 325 19.79 -13.28 6.46
C GLY A 325 20.31 -13.77 5.12
N ARG A 326 20.29 -15.09 4.90
CA ARG A 326 20.70 -15.73 3.64
C ARG A 326 19.61 -16.70 3.19
N PRO A 327 18.62 -16.25 2.39
CA PRO A 327 17.48 -17.07 1.98
C PRO A 327 17.88 -18.47 1.47
N ALA A 328 17.14 -19.49 1.90
CA ALA A 328 17.45 -20.90 1.66
C ALA A 328 17.52 -21.31 0.18
N ALA A 329 16.81 -20.61 -0.70
CA ALA A 329 16.86 -20.82 -2.15
C ALA A 329 18.23 -20.44 -2.78
N LEU A 330 19.12 -19.78 -2.02
CA LEU A 330 20.52 -19.55 -2.40
C LEU A 330 21.44 -20.73 -2.05
N GLN A 331 20.93 -21.78 -1.39
CA GLN A 331 21.70 -22.99 -1.07
C GLN A 331 21.81 -23.86 -2.32
N THR A 332 22.81 -23.61 -3.15
CA THR A 332 23.03 -24.32 -4.43
C THR A 332 23.21 -25.83 -4.24
N ALA A 333 22.74 -26.62 -5.19
CA ALA A 333 22.76 -28.08 -5.18
C ALA A 333 22.02 -28.69 -3.97
N SER A 334 20.97 -28.03 -3.48
CA SER A 334 20.12 -28.51 -2.40
C SER A 334 18.71 -28.87 -2.87
N VAL A 335 18.02 -29.71 -2.11
CA VAL A 335 16.59 -29.99 -2.34
C VAL A 335 15.76 -28.71 -2.24
N ILE A 336 16.15 -27.79 -1.36
CA ILE A 336 15.39 -26.56 -1.10
C ILE A 336 15.50 -25.58 -2.26
N GLU A 337 16.66 -25.48 -2.91
CA GLU A 337 16.82 -24.74 -4.16
C GLU A 337 15.83 -25.23 -5.22
N ASN A 338 15.79 -26.54 -5.49
CA ASN A 338 14.90 -27.12 -6.50
C ASN A 338 13.42 -26.89 -6.16
N VAL A 339 13.04 -27.02 -4.89
CA VAL A 339 11.67 -26.77 -4.42
C VAL A 339 11.25 -25.33 -4.70
N PHE A 340 12.08 -24.35 -4.35
CA PHE A 340 11.74 -22.95 -4.61
C PHE A 340 11.84 -22.59 -6.10
N GLU A 341 12.73 -23.22 -6.87
CA GLU A 341 12.77 -23.05 -8.32
C GLU A 341 11.46 -23.51 -8.98
N GLU A 342 10.94 -24.68 -8.58
CA GLU A 342 9.68 -25.22 -9.09
C GLU A 342 8.49 -24.32 -8.70
N ILE A 343 8.38 -23.93 -7.42
CA ILE A 343 7.34 -23.01 -6.95
C ILE A 343 7.41 -21.68 -7.71
N THR A 344 8.63 -21.14 -7.91
CA THR A 344 8.82 -19.88 -8.63
C THR A 344 8.41 -20.01 -10.09
N ARG A 345 8.76 -21.11 -10.75
CA ARG A 345 8.32 -21.39 -12.13
C ARG A 345 6.80 -21.44 -12.22
N ASN A 346 6.13 -22.07 -11.26
CA ASN A 346 4.67 -22.14 -11.22
C ASN A 346 4.05 -20.75 -11.00
N VAL A 347 4.60 -19.93 -10.10
CA VAL A 347 4.14 -18.53 -9.90
C VAL A 347 4.30 -17.71 -11.18
N VAL A 348 5.45 -17.81 -11.87
CA VAL A 348 5.69 -17.11 -13.13
C VAL A 348 4.72 -17.59 -14.21
N GLN A 349 4.51 -18.90 -14.33
CA GLN A 349 3.56 -19.47 -15.28
C GLN A 349 2.15 -18.96 -15.06
N GLU A 350 1.66 -18.96 -13.80
CA GLU A 350 0.33 -18.45 -13.48
C GLU A 350 0.22 -16.93 -13.67
N THR A 351 1.30 -16.19 -13.44
CA THR A 351 1.35 -14.75 -13.75
C THR A 351 1.21 -14.50 -15.25
N VAL A 352 1.92 -15.27 -16.08
CA VAL A 352 1.82 -15.19 -17.55
C VAL A 352 0.42 -15.57 -18.01
N ASN A 353 -0.11 -16.71 -17.55
CA ASN A 353 -1.46 -17.17 -17.87
C ASN A 353 -2.50 -16.09 -17.54
N ARG A 354 -2.39 -15.46 -16.37
CA ARG A 354 -3.24 -14.34 -15.95
C ARG A 354 -3.12 -13.15 -16.89
N ASN A 355 -1.90 -12.77 -17.28
CA ASN A 355 -1.67 -11.61 -18.15
C ASN A 355 -2.15 -11.82 -19.59
N GLU A 356 -2.17 -13.07 -20.06
CA GLU A 356 -2.71 -13.41 -21.38
C GLU A 356 -4.24 -13.53 -21.37
N SER A 357 -4.83 -14.00 -20.27
CA SER A 357 -6.27 -14.30 -20.16
C SER A 357 -7.12 -13.13 -19.63
N LEU A 358 -6.53 -12.24 -18.83
CA LEU A 358 -7.23 -11.13 -18.17
C LEU A 358 -6.65 -9.78 -18.59
N PRO A 359 -7.46 -8.72 -18.63
CA PRO A 359 -6.97 -7.36 -18.86
C PRO A 359 -5.96 -6.94 -17.78
N PRO A 360 -5.14 -5.91 -18.03
CA PRO A 360 -4.25 -5.33 -17.02
C PRO A 360 -5.02 -4.99 -15.73
N THR A 361 -4.47 -5.33 -14.56
CA THR A 361 -5.16 -5.01 -13.30
C THR A 361 -5.28 -3.49 -13.14
N GLU A 362 -6.46 -3.04 -12.73
CA GLU A 362 -6.68 -1.68 -12.21
C GLU A 362 -6.72 -1.73 -10.68
N ALA A 363 -6.31 -0.65 -10.02
CA ALA A 363 -6.52 -0.54 -8.58
C ALA A 363 -8.01 -0.47 -8.25
N ILE A 364 -8.41 -1.03 -7.09
CA ILE A 364 -9.82 -1.16 -6.72
C ILE A 364 -10.51 0.21 -6.70
N LYS A 365 -11.66 0.30 -7.38
CA LYS A 365 -12.57 1.43 -7.32
C LYS A 365 -13.37 1.36 -6.03
N ILE A 366 -13.26 2.38 -5.18
CA ILE A 366 -14.07 2.46 -3.96
C ILE A 366 -15.52 2.68 -4.39
N THR A 367 -16.36 1.65 -4.30
CA THR A 367 -17.79 1.74 -4.64
C THR A 367 -18.66 2.08 -3.43
N THR A 368 -18.19 1.84 -2.19
CA THR A 368 -18.90 2.21 -0.95
C THR A 368 -17.95 2.33 0.25
N MET A 369 -18.13 3.37 1.07
CA MET A 369 -17.49 3.56 2.40
C MET A 369 -18.13 2.71 3.52
N ALA A 370 -19.18 1.95 3.20
CA ALA A 370 -19.81 1.05 4.16
C ALA A 370 -19.04 -0.27 4.16
N GLY A 371 -18.31 -0.55 5.24
CA GLY A 371 -17.75 -1.87 5.49
C GLY A 371 -18.81 -2.95 5.32
N CYS A 372 -18.39 -4.11 4.80
CA CYS A 372 -19.21 -5.28 4.49
C CYS A 372 -20.47 -5.36 5.37
N SER A 373 -21.61 -4.98 4.82
CA SER A 373 -22.89 -5.23 5.47
C SER A 373 -23.08 -6.73 5.52
N ALA A 374 -23.21 -7.26 6.73
CA ALA A 374 -23.58 -8.66 6.93
C ALA A 374 -24.85 -8.95 6.10
N VAL A 375 -24.76 -9.97 5.26
CA VAL A 375 -25.87 -10.48 4.44
C VAL A 375 -27.10 -10.61 5.34
N LYS A 376 -28.16 -9.84 5.03
CA LYS A 376 -29.47 -10.05 5.64
C LYS A 376 -29.97 -11.42 5.18
N LYS A 377 -30.21 -12.30 6.16
CA LYS A 377 -30.82 -13.63 5.97
C LYS A 377 -32.15 -13.55 5.24
#